data_AF-A0A9D6THN5-F1
#
_entry.id   AF-A0A9D6THN5-F1
#
_cell.length_a   1.000
_cell.length_b   1.000
_cell.length_c   1.000
_cell.angle_alpha   90.00
_cell.angle_beta   90.00
_cell.angle_gamma   90.00
#
_symmetry.space_group_name_H-M   'P 1'
#
loop_
_entity.id
_entity.type
_entity.pdbx_description
1 polymer ?
#
loop_
_entity_poly.entity_id
_entity_poly.type
_entity_poly.pdbx_seq_one_letter_code
_entity_poly.pdbx_strand_id
1 'polypeptide(L)'
;FQVASQVDARTILDGKGAETLIGRGDMLFTPPGTSKLVRAQGAFVSDEEVQDLVKFLKENNQPPVYAKEVQAQIDRAAKEDDEETEDEGVEGDLGDDDELYQKALDVLRSTKRASTSMLQRRLRIGYNRAARIMDKMEEKGIVGPDNGSSPREILTDLDSL
;
A
#
# COMPACT_ATOMS: atom_id res chain seq x y z
N PHE A 1 -13.71 17.81 20.84
CA PHE A 1 -12.67 18.76 21.35
C PHE A 1 -12.68 20.02 20.50
N GLN A 2 -11.84 21.01 20.83
CA GLN A 2 -11.74 22.25 20.06
C GLN A 2 -11.43 21.97 18.58
N VAL A 3 -12.12 22.68 17.70
CA VAL A 3 -11.90 22.62 16.24
C VAL A 3 -11.56 24.01 15.69
N ALA A 4 -10.97 24.06 14.50
CA ALA A 4 -10.48 25.30 13.91
C ALA A 4 -11.60 26.24 13.44
N SER A 5 -12.71 25.68 12.95
CA SER A 5 -13.80 26.48 12.41
C SER A 5 -15.18 25.96 12.79
N GLN A 6 -16.16 26.85 12.67
CA GLN A 6 -17.58 26.52 12.82
C GLN A 6 -18.07 25.55 11.73
N VAL A 7 -17.39 25.46 10.59
CA VAL A 7 -17.69 24.47 9.55
C VAL A 7 -17.30 23.08 10.06
N ASP A 8 -16.10 22.94 10.60
CA ASP A 8 -15.62 21.68 11.19
C ASP A 8 -16.52 21.22 12.33
N ALA A 9 -16.97 22.15 13.18
CA ALA A 9 -17.91 21.86 14.26
C ALA A 9 -19.21 21.24 13.75
N ARG A 10 -19.75 21.75 12.63
CA ARG A 10 -20.96 21.18 12.02
C ARG A 10 -20.71 19.82 11.42
N THR A 11 -19.54 19.59 10.83
CA THR A 11 -19.18 18.29 10.24
C THR A 11 -19.20 17.16 11.28
N ILE A 12 -18.76 17.42 12.52
CA ILE A 12 -18.63 16.38 13.55
C ILE A 12 -19.77 16.35 14.59
N LEU A 13 -20.49 17.45 14.79
CA LEU A 13 -21.55 17.56 15.82
C LEU A 13 -22.92 17.89 15.24
N ASP A 14 -23.05 18.06 13.92
CA ASP A 14 -24.24 18.63 13.25
C ASP A 14 -24.68 19.98 13.85
N GLY A 15 -23.74 20.69 14.48
CA GLY A 15 -24.00 21.85 15.32
C GLY A 15 -22.82 22.81 15.40
N LYS A 16 -22.93 23.83 16.26
CA LYS A 16 -21.87 24.83 16.49
C LYS A 16 -21.37 24.73 17.93
N GLY A 17 -20.25 25.38 18.22
CA GLY A 17 -19.75 25.60 19.58
C GLY A 17 -18.41 24.92 19.87
N ALA A 18 -18.03 23.90 19.09
CA ALA A 18 -16.72 23.26 19.26
C ALA A 18 -15.56 24.22 18.92
N GLU A 19 -15.78 25.17 18.01
CA GLU A 19 -14.82 26.23 17.66
C GLU A 19 -14.53 27.21 18.80
N THR A 20 -15.44 27.28 19.78
CA THR A 20 -15.35 28.19 20.94
C THR A 20 -14.75 27.54 22.18
N LEU A 21 -14.39 26.26 22.10
CA LEU A 21 -13.75 25.54 23.20
C LEU A 21 -12.34 26.10 23.44
N ILE A 22 -11.85 25.97 24.67
CA ILE A 22 -10.59 26.59 25.12
C ILE A 22 -9.38 25.68 24.82
N GLY A 23 -9.62 24.43 24.44
CA GLY A 23 -8.60 23.41 24.24
C GLY A 23 -8.22 22.70 25.55
N ARG A 24 -7.05 22.05 25.59
CA ARG A 24 -6.51 21.36 26.79
C ARG A 24 -7.52 20.41 27.46
N GLY A 25 -8.23 19.61 26.67
CA GLY A 25 -9.23 18.67 27.16
C GLY A 25 -10.67 19.20 27.20
N ASP A 26 -10.92 20.48 26.96
CA ASP A 26 -12.28 21.02 26.86
C ASP A 26 -13.00 20.44 25.63
N MET A 27 -14.22 19.92 25.84
CA MET A 27 -14.97 19.20 24.82
C MET A 27 -16.49 19.39 24.93
N LEU A 28 -17.16 19.15 23.81
CA LEU A 28 -18.60 18.91 23.75
C LEU A 28 -18.83 17.43 23.49
N PHE A 29 -19.77 16.85 24.23
CA PHE A 29 -20.18 15.46 24.14
C PHE A 29 -21.68 15.37 23.87
N THR A 30 -22.05 14.50 22.94
CA THR A 30 -23.45 14.19 22.62
C THR A 30 -23.72 12.74 23.04
N PRO A 31 -24.46 12.50 24.13
CA PRO A 31 -24.80 11.14 24.53
C PRO A 31 -25.62 10.42 23.46
N PRO A 32 -25.48 9.08 23.32
CA PRO A 32 -26.31 8.32 22.39
C PRO A 32 -27.80 8.52 22.65
N GLY A 33 -28.58 8.75 21.58
CA GLY A 33 -30.04 8.92 21.68
C GLY A 33 -30.52 10.32 22.09
N THR A 34 -29.63 11.30 22.25
CA THR A 34 -30.01 12.71 22.42
C THR A 34 -29.28 13.60 21.42
N SER A 35 -29.86 14.75 21.08
CA SER A 35 -29.21 15.83 20.33
C SER A 35 -28.60 16.91 21.23
N LYS A 36 -28.66 16.72 22.56
CA LYS A 36 -28.18 17.71 23.52
C LYS A 36 -26.67 17.63 23.66
N LEU A 37 -26.00 18.74 23.33
CA LEU A 37 -24.57 18.93 23.60
C LEU A 37 -24.34 19.22 25.09
N VAL A 38 -23.42 18.46 25.69
CA VAL A 38 -22.95 18.63 27.07
C VAL A 38 -21.49 19.05 27.02
N ARG A 39 -21.15 20.18 27.65
CA ARG A 39 -19.76 20.58 27.81
C ARG A 39 -19.11 19.80 28.94
N ALA A 40 -17.93 19.25 28.68
CA ALA A 40 -17.16 18.44 29.62
C ALA A 40 -15.66 18.75 29.51
N GLN A 41 -14.92 18.41 30.56
CA GLN A 41 -13.48 18.54 30.62
C GLN A 41 -12.85 17.15 30.65
N GLY A 42 -12.04 16.84 29.64
CA GLY A 42 -11.27 15.60 29.57
C GLY A 42 -10.25 15.54 30.70
N ALA A 43 -10.14 14.37 31.33
CA ALA A 43 -9.09 14.09 32.29
C ALA A 43 -7.73 14.13 31.58
N PHE A 44 -6.79 14.87 32.16
CA PHE A 44 -5.40 14.81 31.74
C PHE A 44 -4.77 13.54 32.31
N VAL A 45 -4.11 12.77 31.45
CA VAL A 45 -3.30 11.60 31.82
C VAL A 45 -1.97 11.79 31.14
N SER A 46 -0.87 11.77 31.91
CA SER A 46 0.46 11.96 31.36
C SER A 46 0.97 10.69 30.66
N ASP A 47 1.95 10.85 29.76
CA ASP A 47 2.56 9.70 29.09
C ASP A 47 3.23 8.76 30.09
N GLU A 48 3.79 9.29 31.20
CA GLU A 48 4.35 8.47 32.27
C GLU A 48 3.28 7.61 32.95
N GLU A 49 2.11 8.17 33.28
CA GLU A 49 1.00 7.41 33.87
C GLU A 49 0.53 6.27 32.96
N VAL A 50 0.47 6.52 31.64
CA VAL A 50 0.13 5.50 30.65
C VAL A 50 1.20 4.40 30.62
N GLN A 51 2.49 4.77 30.61
CA GLN A 51 3.59 3.81 30.59
C GLN A 51 3.62 2.92 31.83
N ASP A 52 3.41 3.50 33.01
CA ASP A 52 3.35 2.77 34.28
C ASP A 52 2.19 1.78 34.28
N LEU A 53 1.01 2.18 33.77
CA LEU A 53 -0.14 1.30 33.65
C LEU A 53 0.13 0.15 32.65
N VAL A 54 0.74 0.45 31.50
CA VAL A 54 1.11 -0.56 30.51
C VAL A 54 2.12 -1.55 31.08
N LYS A 55 3.11 -1.07 31.84
CA LYS A 55 4.10 -1.91 32.52
C LYS A 55 3.43 -2.83 33.53
N PHE A 56 2.56 -2.28 34.38
CA PHE A 56 1.80 -3.05 35.34
C PHE A 56 0.98 -4.16 34.66
N LEU A 57 0.29 -3.86 33.56
CA LEU A 57 -0.50 -4.85 32.82
C LEU A 57 0.37 -5.96 32.20
N LYS A 58 1.58 -5.63 31.74
CA LYS A 58 2.52 -6.62 31.18
C LYS A 58 3.10 -7.55 32.25
N GLU A 59 3.37 -7.03 33.44
CA GLU A 59 3.95 -7.81 34.55
C GLU A 59 2.93 -8.73 35.22
N ASN A 60 1.66 -8.30 35.29
CA ASN A 60 0.63 -9.01 36.05
C ASN A 60 -0.28 -9.91 35.19
N ASN A 61 -0.18 -9.85 33.86
CA ASN A 61 -1.00 -10.66 32.96
C ASN A 61 -0.16 -11.57 32.06
N GLN A 62 -0.82 -12.57 31.48
CA GLN A 62 -0.19 -13.42 30.46
C GLN A 62 0.12 -12.61 29.19
N PRO A 63 1.12 -13.03 28.38
CA PRO A 63 1.43 -12.39 27.12
C PRO A 63 0.17 -12.28 26.22
N PRO A 64 -0.02 -11.14 25.54
CA PRO A 64 -1.18 -10.94 24.68
C PRO A 64 -1.19 -11.95 23.54
N VAL A 65 -2.36 -12.56 23.30
CA VAL A 65 -2.60 -13.43 22.15
C VAL A 65 -3.09 -12.56 21.00
N TYR A 66 -2.21 -12.31 20.04
CA TYR A 66 -2.56 -11.56 18.84
C TYR A 66 -3.27 -12.45 17.81
N ALA A 67 -4.38 -11.97 17.27
CA ALA A 67 -5.08 -12.63 16.18
C ALA A 67 -4.29 -12.46 14.87
N LYS A 68 -3.39 -13.42 14.59
CA LYS A 68 -2.51 -13.40 13.41
C LYS A 68 -3.27 -13.30 12.09
N GLU A 69 -4.49 -13.85 12.03
CA GLU A 69 -5.37 -13.76 10.85
C GLU A 69 -5.80 -12.32 10.57
N VAL A 70 -6.13 -11.55 11.61
CA VAL A 70 -6.49 -10.12 11.51
C VAL A 70 -5.28 -9.31 11.07
N GLN A 71 -4.10 -9.59 11.64
CA GLN A 71 -2.86 -8.94 11.21
C GLN A 71 -2.57 -9.20 9.72
N ALA A 72 -2.70 -10.46 9.28
CA ALA A 72 -2.49 -10.83 7.88
C ALA A 72 -3.53 -10.26 6.90
N GLN A 73 -4.71 -9.85 7.39
CA GLN A 73 -5.70 -9.12 6.59
C GLN A 73 -5.35 -7.64 6.48
N ILE A 74 -4.93 -7.01 7.58
CA ILE A 74 -4.46 -5.61 7.58
C ILE A 74 -3.22 -5.46 6.68
N ASP A 75 -2.26 -6.37 6.80
CA ASP A 75 -1.04 -6.36 5.99
C ASP A 75 -1.30 -6.61 4.49
N ARG A 76 -2.43 -7.24 4.14
CA ARG A 76 -2.88 -7.40 2.75
C ARG A 76 -3.55 -6.12 2.24
N ALA A 77 -4.49 -5.57 3.01
CA ALA A 77 -5.15 -4.30 2.66
C ALA A 77 -4.16 -3.14 2.52
N ALA A 78 -3.13 -3.08 3.37
CA ALA A 78 -2.09 -2.05 3.27
C ALA A 78 -1.19 -2.21 2.03
N LYS A 79 -1.08 -3.42 1.47
CA LYS A 79 -0.41 -3.64 0.18
C LYS A 79 -1.31 -3.27 -0.99
N GLU A 80 -2.60 -3.58 -0.90
CA GLU A 80 -3.59 -3.20 -1.90
C GLU A 80 -3.74 -1.66 -2.01
N ASP A 81 -3.65 -0.91 -0.91
CA ASP A 81 -3.67 0.57 -0.92
C ASP A 81 -2.39 1.21 -1.51
N ASP A 82 -1.23 0.57 -1.32
CA ASP A 82 0.03 1.00 -1.97
C ASP A 82 0.00 0.75 -3.50
N GLU A 83 -0.79 -0.24 -3.95
CA GLU A 83 -1.03 -0.53 -5.37
C GLU A 83 -2.07 0.41 -6.02
N GLU A 84 -2.97 1.05 -5.25
CA GLU A 84 -3.97 1.98 -5.80
C GLU A 84 -3.45 3.42 -6.04
N THR A 85 -2.25 3.76 -5.54
CA THR A 85 -1.67 5.11 -5.72
C THR A 85 -0.66 5.21 -6.87
N GLU A 86 -0.28 4.08 -7.50
CA GLU A 86 0.56 4.03 -8.69
C GLU A 86 -0.19 3.45 -9.90
N ASP A 87 -0.88 4.34 -10.62
CA ASP A 87 -1.13 4.26 -12.06
C ASP A 87 -2.17 3.24 -12.58
N GLU A 88 -2.90 3.70 -13.59
CA GLU A 88 -3.93 2.98 -14.34
C GLU A 88 -3.36 1.75 -15.08
N GLY A 89 -3.11 0.64 -14.38
CA GLY A 89 -2.30 -0.41 -15.00
C GLY A 89 -2.33 -1.82 -14.42
N VAL A 90 -3.42 -2.28 -13.78
CA VAL A 90 -3.68 -3.71 -13.50
C VAL A 90 -2.45 -4.45 -12.96
N GLU A 91 -2.08 -4.19 -11.70
CA GLU A 91 -1.24 -5.12 -10.95
C GLU A 91 -2.08 -6.35 -10.57
N GLY A 92 -2.15 -7.29 -11.50
CA GLY A 92 -2.36 -8.67 -11.11
C GLY A 92 -1.08 -9.14 -10.44
N ASP A 93 -1.18 -9.47 -9.15
CA ASP A 93 -0.40 -10.55 -8.52
C ASP A 93 -0.03 -11.60 -9.59
N LEU A 94 1.26 -11.98 -9.68
CA LEU A 94 1.77 -13.28 -10.16
C LEU A 94 3.26 -13.18 -10.55
N GLY A 95 4.13 -13.53 -9.60
CA GLY A 95 5.34 -14.31 -9.88
C GLY A 95 6.65 -13.65 -9.48
N ASP A 96 7.50 -14.47 -8.86
CA ASP A 96 8.93 -14.25 -8.71
C ASP A 96 9.53 -13.78 -10.05
N ASP A 97 10.54 -12.90 -10.03
CA ASP A 97 11.16 -12.33 -11.24
C ASP A 97 11.61 -13.44 -12.23
N ASP A 98 11.85 -14.64 -11.70
CA ASP A 98 12.17 -15.86 -12.44
C ASP A 98 10.98 -16.46 -13.21
N GLU A 99 9.75 -16.41 -12.68
CA GLU A 99 8.55 -16.87 -13.39
C GLU A 99 8.21 -15.95 -14.57
N LEU A 100 8.32 -14.64 -14.37
CA LEU A 100 8.11 -13.65 -15.43
C LEU A 100 9.16 -13.78 -16.53
N TYR A 101 10.39 -14.12 -16.15
CA TYR A 101 11.47 -14.38 -17.09
C TYR A 101 11.16 -15.59 -17.99
N GLN A 102 10.66 -16.70 -17.43
CA GLN A 102 10.24 -17.86 -18.21
C GLN A 102 9.09 -17.53 -19.18
N LYS A 103 8.06 -16.84 -18.69
CA LYS A 103 6.95 -16.39 -19.55
C LYS A 103 7.43 -15.46 -20.67
N ALA A 104 8.43 -14.61 -20.41
CA ALA A 104 9.02 -13.76 -21.42
C ALA A 104 9.74 -14.57 -22.51
N LEU A 105 10.43 -15.67 -22.17
CA LEU A 105 11.02 -16.58 -23.15
C LEU A 105 9.95 -17.20 -24.05
N ASP A 106 8.83 -17.64 -23.49
CA ASP A 106 7.70 -18.19 -24.26
C ASP A 106 7.11 -17.16 -25.23
N VAL A 107 7.01 -15.90 -24.78
CA VAL A 107 6.55 -14.80 -25.61
C VAL A 107 7.54 -14.55 -26.76
N LEU A 108 8.84 -14.56 -26.50
CA LEU A 108 9.88 -14.43 -27.52
C LEU A 108 9.80 -15.60 -28.53
N ARG A 109 9.62 -16.85 -28.06
CA ARG A 109 9.45 -18.04 -28.94
C ARG A 109 8.25 -17.87 -29.86
N SER A 110 7.11 -17.46 -29.31
CA SER A 110 5.86 -17.33 -30.08
C SER A 110 5.85 -16.17 -31.06
N THR A 111 6.52 -15.06 -30.74
CA THR A 111 6.47 -13.83 -31.54
C THR A 111 7.70 -13.60 -32.41
N LYS A 112 8.82 -14.29 -32.11
CA LYS A 112 10.15 -14.09 -32.73
C LYS A 112 10.60 -12.63 -32.75
N ARG A 113 10.15 -11.84 -31.77
CA ARG A 113 10.49 -10.43 -31.60
C ARG A 113 10.90 -10.21 -30.15
N ALA A 114 11.88 -9.34 -29.91
CA ALA A 114 12.30 -8.99 -28.56
C ALA A 114 12.21 -7.46 -28.39
N SER A 115 11.11 -6.96 -27.81
CA SER A 115 10.96 -5.54 -27.49
C SER A 115 10.26 -5.34 -26.16
N THR A 116 10.69 -4.31 -25.42
CA THR A 116 10.17 -3.95 -24.09
C THR A 116 8.66 -3.72 -24.11
N SER A 117 8.17 -2.93 -25.05
CA SER A 117 6.74 -2.64 -25.25
C SER A 117 5.90 -3.87 -25.57
N MET A 118 6.49 -4.90 -26.19
CA MET A 118 5.78 -6.13 -26.53
C MET A 118 5.65 -7.02 -25.31
N LEU A 119 6.72 -7.16 -24.53
CA LEU A 119 6.68 -7.86 -23.23
C LEU A 119 5.73 -7.18 -22.25
N GLN A 120 5.75 -5.85 -22.17
CA GLN A 120 4.82 -5.05 -21.37
C GLN A 120 3.36 -5.47 -21.66
N ARG A 121 2.97 -5.49 -22.94
CA ARG A 121 1.60 -5.82 -23.35
C ARG A 121 1.26 -7.30 -23.20
N ARG A 122 2.20 -8.21 -23.46
CA ARG A 122 1.96 -9.67 -23.42
C ARG A 122 1.93 -10.21 -22.01
N LEU A 123 2.77 -9.69 -21.12
CA LEU A 123 2.87 -10.12 -19.73
C LEU A 123 2.03 -9.27 -18.78
N ARG A 124 1.44 -8.17 -19.26
CA ARG A 124 0.67 -7.20 -18.45
C ARG A 124 1.47 -6.71 -17.24
N ILE A 125 2.71 -6.31 -17.52
CA ILE A 125 3.64 -5.78 -16.51
C ILE A 125 3.99 -4.32 -16.85
N GLY A 126 4.40 -3.53 -15.86
CA GLY A 126 4.89 -2.17 -16.07
C GLY A 126 6.15 -2.09 -16.95
N TYR A 127 6.38 -0.94 -17.58
CA TYR A 127 7.50 -0.71 -18.52
C TYR A 127 8.86 -1.02 -17.89
N ASN A 128 9.11 -0.53 -16.67
CA ASN A 128 10.37 -0.74 -15.95
C ASN A 128 10.68 -2.22 -15.71
N ARG A 129 9.64 -3.02 -15.45
CA ARG A 129 9.77 -4.47 -15.25
C ARG A 129 10.09 -5.18 -16.56
N ALA A 130 9.40 -4.81 -17.66
CA ALA A 130 9.70 -5.33 -18.98
C ALA A 130 11.11 -4.97 -19.46
N ALA A 131 11.59 -3.75 -19.18
CA ALA A 131 12.96 -3.33 -19.46
C ALA A 131 13.99 -4.18 -18.69
N ARG A 132 13.79 -4.38 -17.38
CA ARG A 132 14.66 -5.22 -16.55
C ARG A 132 14.74 -6.67 -17.04
N ILE A 133 13.62 -7.24 -17.52
CA ILE A 133 13.60 -8.58 -18.11
C ILE A 133 14.41 -8.62 -19.41
N MET A 134 14.29 -7.60 -20.27
CA MET A 134 15.09 -7.49 -21.49
C MET A 134 16.59 -7.37 -21.20
N ASP A 135 16.98 -6.60 -20.18
CA ASP A 135 18.38 -6.45 -19.78
C ASP A 135 18.94 -7.76 -19.20
N LYS A 136 18.14 -8.51 -18.40
CA LYS A 136 18.49 -9.86 -17.95
C LYS A 136 18.66 -10.85 -19.12
N MET A 137 17.87 -10.72 -20.18
CA MET A 137 18.02 -11.53 -21.39
C MET A 137 19.27 -11.16 -22.19
N GLU A 138 19.68 -9.89 -22.17
CA GLU A 138 20.91 -9.41 -22.80
C GLU A 138 22.14 -9.94 -22.06
N GLU A 139 22.15 -9.85 -20.73
CA GLU A 139 23.22 -10.39 -19.88
C GLU A 139 23.43 -11.90 -20.10
N LYS A 140 22.32 -12.63 -20.31
CA LYS A 140 22.33 -14.07 -20.61
C LYS A 140 22.62 -14.39 -22.09
N GLY A 141 22.85 -13.40 -22.94
CA GLY A 141 23.18 -13.59 -24.35
C GLY A 141 22.03 -14.08 -25.23
N ILE A 142 20.78 -13.91 -24.80
CA ILE A 142 19.59 -14.34 -25.55
C ILE A 142 19.14 -13.25 -26.52
N VAL A 143 19.23 -11.99 -26.10
CA VAL A 143 18.94 -10.80 -26.93
C VAL A 143 20.18 -9.93 -27.06
N GLY A 144 20.30 -9.23 -28.19
CA GLY A 144 21.37 -8.28 -28.46
C GLY A 144 21.21 -6.96 -27.71
N PRO A 145 22.18 -6.04 -27.87
CA PRO A 145 22.18 -4.75 -27.20
C PRO A 145 20.99 -3.88 -27.60
N ASP A 146 20.72 -2.87 -26.78
CA ASP A 146 19.63 -1.95 -27.05
C ASP A 146 19.80 -1.20 -28.38
N ASN A 147 18.77 -1.26 -29.22
CA ASN A 147 18.70 -0.63 -30.53
C ASN A 147 17.68 0.53 -30.54
N GLY A 148 17.39 1.11 -29.37
CA GLY A 148 16.45 2.21 -29.20
C GLY A 148 15.00 1.75 -29.35
N SER A 149 14.24 2.35 -30.27
CA SER A 149 12.82 2.03 -30.45
C SER A 149 12.55 0.75 -31.24
N SER A 150 13.60 0.14 -31.81
CA SER A 150 13.49 -1.06 -32.64
C SER A 150 13.59 -2.33 -31.79
N PRO A 151 12.98 -3.46 -32.22
CA PRO A 151 13.18 -4.75 -31.57
C PRO A 151 14.67 -5.12 -31.50
N ARG A 152 15.12 -5.63 -30.36
CA ARG A 152 16.47 -6.17 -30.18
C ARG A 152 16.62 -7.46 -30.98
N GLU A 153 17.84 -7.71 -31.46
CA GLU A 153 18.18 -8.94 -32.17
C GLU A 153 18.12 -10.14 -31.21
N ILE A 154 17.70 -11.31 -31.68
CA ILE A 154 17.68 -12.53 -30.87
C ILE A 154 18.91 -13.35 -31.26
N LEU A 155 19.83 -13.53 -30.31
CA LEU A 155 21.17 -14.07 -30.56
C LEU A 155 21.26 -15.59 -30.41
N THR A 156 20.25 -16.20 -29.78
CA THR A 156 20.21 -17.64 -29.50
C THR A 156 18.98 -18.28 -30.15
N ASP A 157 19.09 -19.56 -30.52
CA ASP A 157 17.94 -20.34 -30.97
C ASP A 157 16.98 -20.61 -29.81
N LEU A 158 15.82 -19.96 -29.85
CA LEU A 158 14.81 -20.01 -28.78
C LEU A 158 14.15 -21.40 -28.65
N ASP A 159 14.24 -22.25 -29.67
CA ASP A 159 13.71 -23.61 -29.65
C ASP A 159 14.63 -24.59 -28.89
N SER A 160 15.86 -24.16 -28.55
CA SER A 160 16.88 -24.96 -27.86
C SER A 160 17.05 -24.65 -26.36
N LEU A 161 16.35 -23.62 -25.87
CA LEU A 161 16.32 -23.16 -24.47
C LEU A 161 15.14 -23.77 -23.70
#